data_AF-A0A842NS53-F1
#
_entry.id   AF-A0A842NS53-F1
#
_cell.length_a   1.000
_cell.length_b   1.000
_cell.length_c   1.000
_cell.angle_alpha   90.00
_cell.angle_beta   90.00
_cell.angle_gamma   90.00
#
_symmetry.space_group_name_H-M   'P 1'
#
loop_
_entity.id
_entity.type
_entity.pdbx_description
1 polymer ?
#
loop_
_entity_poly.entity_id
_entity_poly.type
_entity_poly.pdbx_seq_one_letter_code
_entity_poly.pdbx_strand_id
1 'polypeptide(L)'
;MGEASVTERMIERKSEVGGEGSSGGFILSDFNYCRDGILTSGLIASIIKKDEFADALNFMEKYHIIRDKVEYDSEHHDDILKILHGKMKEKFGSVETLDGIKAIVDEDSWALVRKSNTENSIRVSAESNSLEKVRNIHQEIKDLVKESYEQIK
;
A
#
# COMPACT_ATOMS: atom_id res chain seq x y z
N MET A 1 1.02 6.06 -6.00
CA MET A 1 2.28 6.01 -6.76
C MET A 1 2.10 5.09 -7.95
N GLY A 2 2.93 5.25 -9.00
CA GLY A 2 2.90 4.41 -10.20
C GLY A 2 4.31 4.25 -10.79
N GLU A 3 4.45 3.41 -11.81
CA GLU A 3 5.73 3.04 -12.45
C GLU A 3 6.73 4.18 -12.62
N ALA A 4 6.33 5.32 -13.20
CA ALA A 4 7.24 6.45 -13.45
C ALA A 4 7.93 6.95 -12.17
N SER A 5 7.18 7.02 -11.06
CA SER A 5 7.69 7.44 -9.75
C SER A 5 8.64 6.39 -9.14
N VAL A 6 8.40 5.10 -9.39
CA VAL A 6 9.31 4.02 -8.99
C VAL A 6 10.61 4.09 -9.80
N THR A 7 10.52 4.20 -11.12
CA THR A 7 11.67 4.29 -12.03
C THR A 7 12.55 5.49 -11.74
N GLU A 8 11.98 6.67 -11.53
CA GLU A 8 12.72 7.88 -11.14
C GLU A 8 13.53 7.63 -9.86
N ARG A 9 12.90 7.05 -8.83
CA ARG A 9 13.57 6.70 -7.57
C ARG A 9 14.64 5.63 -7.73
N MET A 10 14.45 4.66 -8.62
CA MET A 10 15.49 3.66 -8.92
C MET A 10 16.72 4.31 -9.54
N ILE A 11 16.55 5.23 -10.48
CA ILE A 11 17.66 5.97 -11.11
C ILE A 11 18.40 6.81 -10.08
N GLU A 12 17.67 7.59 -9.27
CA GLU A 12 18.25 8.43 -8.21
C GLU A 12 19.08 7.61 -7.20
N ARG A 13 18.55 6.44 -6.79
CA ARG A 13 19.18 5.59 -5.78
C ARG A 13 20.13 4.54 -6.33
N LYS A 14 20.23 4.42 -7.66
CA LYS A 14 20.95 3.34 -8.35
C LYS A 14 20.48 1.96 -7.89
N SER A 15 19.17 1.78 -7.74
CA SER A 15 18.56 0.52 -7.32
C SER A 15 18.49 -0.48 -8.48
N GLU A 16 18.91 -1.73 -8.22
CA GLU A 16 18.88 -2.80 -9.22
C GLU A 16 17.48 -3.36 -9.49
N VAL A 17 16.62 -3.33 -8.47
CA VAL A 17 15.27 -3.90 -8.50
C VAL A 17 14.24 -2.89 -8.01
N GLY A 18 13.10 -2.85 -8.69
CA GLY A 18 11.92 -2.07 -8.32
C GLY A 18 10.65 -2.90 -8.33
N GLY A 19 9.66 -2.44 -7.58
CA GLY A 19 8.38 -3.12 -7.43
C GLY A 19 7.24 -2.15 -7.18
N GLU A 20 6.11 -2.33 -7.87
CA GLU A 20 4.87 -1.60 -7.59
C GLU A 20 3.83 -2.53 -6.92
N GLY A 21 3.54 -2.28 -5.64
CA GLY A 21 2.63 -3.11 -4.85
C GLY A 21 1.15 -3.05 -5.27
N SER A 22 0.70 -1.99 -5.97
CA SER A 22 -0.68 -1.86 -6.45
C SER A 22 -0.97 -2.70 -7.70
N SER A 23 0.04 -2.94 -8.54
CA SER A 23 -0.11 -3.61 -9.83
C SER A 23 0.69 -4.92 -9.95
N GLY A 24 1.50 -5.27 -8.94
CA GLY A 24 2.40 -6.43 -8.98
C GLY A 24 3.53 -6.30 -9.99
N GLY A 25 3.94 -5.06 -10.29
CA GLY A 25 4.92 -4.78 -11.34
C GLY A 25 6.36 -4.91 -10.88
N PHE A 26 7.15 -5.80 -11.49
CA PHE A 26 8.58 -5.95 -11.21
C PHE A 26 9.44 -5.27 -12.30
N ILE A 27 10.49 -4.57 -11.87
CA ILE A 27 11.43 -3.83 -12.72
C ILE A 27 12.84 -4.32 -12.40
N LEU A 28 13.62 -4.68 -13.43
CA LEU A 28 15.02 -5.07 -13.30
C LEU A 28 15.88 -4.10 -14.14
N SER A 29 16.62 -3.21 -13.48
CA SER A 29 17.34 -2.12 -14.15
C SER A 29 18.38 -2.61 -15.17
N ASP A 30 18.94 -3.79 -14.96
CA ASP A 30 19.92 -4.43 -15.86
C ASP A 30 19.31 -4.81 -17.22
N PHE A 31 17.99 -4.95 -17.28
CA PHE A 31 17.27 -5.22 -18.52
C PHE A 31 16.60 -3.95 -19.05
N ASN A 32 15.73 -3.31 -18.25
CA ASN A 32 15.12 -2.03 -18.56
C ASN A 32 14.56 -1.34 -17.31
N TYR A 33 14.19 -0.06 -17.43
CA TYR A 33 13.54 0.72 -16.38
C TYR A 33 12.00 0.75 -16.53
N CYS A 34 11.42 -0.39 -16.89
CA CYS A 34 9.99 -0.57 -17.12
C CYS A 34 9.52 -1.87 -16.46
N ARG A 35 8.22 -2.00 -16.16
CA ARG A 35 7.68 -3.28 -15.70
C ARG A 35 7.69 -4.28 -16.86
N ASP A 36 8.27 -5.45 -16.64
CA ASP A 36 8.31 -6.50 -17.67
C ASP A 36 7.78 -7.82 -17.11
N GLY A 37 6.51 -8.12 -17.40
CA GLY A 37 5.86 -9.34 -16.94
C GLY A 37 6.41 -10.61 -17.60
N ILE A 38 6.93 -10.54 -18.83
CA ILE A 38 7.49 -11.71 -19.53
C ILE A 38 8.82 -12.09 -18.89
N LEU A 39 9.70 -11.11 -18.71
CA LEU A 39 10.96 -11.28 -17.97
C LEU A 39 10.69 -11.81 -16.57
N THR A 40 9.78 -11.18 -15.83
CA THR A 40 9.42 -11.57 -14.46
C THR A 40 8.94 -13.02 -14.40
N SER A 41 8.08 -13.43 -15.34
CA SER A 41 7.59 -14.80 -15.43
C SER A 41 8.72 -15.79 -15.71
N GLY A 42 9.66 -15.44 -16.59
CA GLY A 42 10.85 -16.25 -16.85
C GLY A 42 11.76 -16.39 -15.63
N LEU A 43 11.97 -15.31 -14.88
CA LEU A 43 12.74 -15.32 -13.64
C LEU A 43 12.09 -16.21 -12.58
N ILE A 44 10.77 -16.07 -12.36
CA ILE A 44 10.01 -16.92 -11.43
C ILE A 44 10.12 -18.40 -11.85
N ALA A 45 9.90 -18.70 -13.14
CA ALA A 45 10.01 -20.07 -13.65
C ALA A 45 11.40 -20.68 -13.44
N SER A 46 12.46 -19.85 -13.49
CA SER A 46 13.84 -20.30 -13.25
C SER A 46 14.13 -20.66 -11.78
N ILE A 47 13.34 -20.14 -10.83
CA ILE A 47 13.53 -20.35 -9.38
C ILE A 47 12.43 -21.18 -8.72
N ILE A 48 11.36 -21.54 -9.44
CA ILE A 48 10.16 -22.18 -8.86
C ILE A 48 10.43 -23.52 -8.14
N LYS A 49 11.52 -24.22 -8.49
CA LYS A 49 11.92 -25.50 -7.89
C LYS A 49 12.89 -25.34 -6.71
N LYS A 50 13.27 -24.11 -6.39
CA LYS A 50 14.19 -23.81 -5.29
C LYS A 50 13.41 -23.68 -3.99
N ASP A 51 13.99 -24.17 -2.90
CA ASP A 51 13.38 -24.10 -1.57
C ASP A 51 13.10 -22.65 -1.16
N GLU A 52 13.97 -21.71 -1.53
CA GLU A 52 13.79 -20.28 -1.24
C GLU A 52 12.52 -19.70 -1.88
N PHE A 53 12.07 -20.24 -3.02
CA PHE A 53 10.81 -19.81 -3.62
C PHE A 53 9.62 -20.29 -2.80
N ALA A 54 9.65 -21.54 -2.32
CA ALA A 54 8.61 -22.07 -1.44
C ALA A 54 8.59 -21.32 -0.11
N ASP A 55 9.75 -20.99 0.47
CA ASP A 55 9.86 -20.21 1.70
C ASP A 55 9.27 -18.81 1.55
N ALA A 56 9.55 -18.14 0.43
CA ALA A 56 8.97 -16.83 0.12
C ALA A 56 7.44 -16.89 -0.01
N LEU A 57 6.90 -17.91 -0.68
CA LEU A 57 5.46 -18.12 -0.78
C LEU A 57 4.83 -18.35 0.61
N ASN A 58 5.40 -19.27 1.39
CA ASN A 58 4.93 -19.58 2.75
C ASN A 58 4.98 -18.36 3.67
N PHE A 59 5.96 -17.47 3.50
CA PHE A 59 6.02 -16.21 4.23
C PHE A 59 4.89 -15.27 3.82
N MET A 60 4.69 -15.05 2.51
CA MET A 60 3.65 -14.15 2.00
C MET A 60 2.24 -14.62 2.38
N GLU A 61 1.99 -15.94 2.41
CA GLU A 61 0.69 -16.52 2.78
C GLU A 61 0.29 -16.28 4.24
N LYS A 62 1.24 -15.91 5.11
CA LYS A 62 0.93 -15.56 6.51
C LYS A 62 0.22 -14.21 6.64
N TYR A 63 0.29 -13.35 5.62
CA TYR A 63 -0.28 -12.01 5.67
C TYR A 63 -1.63 -11.96 4.95
N HIS A 64 -2.55 -11.22 5.55
CA HIS A 64 -3.88 -10.95 5.03
C HIS A 64 -3.98 -9.47 4.72
N ILE A 65 -4.37 -9.15 3.49
CA ILE A 65 -4.55 -7.78 3.03
C ILE A 65 -6.02 -7.51 2.68
N ILE A 66 -6.56 -6.43 3.22
CA ILE A 66 -7.88 -5.90 2.86
C ILE A 66 -7.64 -4.62 2.06
N ARG A 67 -8.27 -4.52 0.89
CA ARG A 67 -8.30 -3.31 0.07
C ARG A 67 -9.76 -2.93 -0.18
N ASP A 68 -10.14 -1.74 0.26
CA ASP A 68 -11.49 -1.20 0.16
C ASP A 68 -11.44 0.25 -0.33
N LYS A 69 -12.60 0.80 -0.65
CA LYS A 69 -12.77 2.22 -0.99
C LYS A 69 -14.02 2.78 -0.33
N VAL A 70 -13.96 4.06 0.02
CA VAL A 70 -15.09 4.84 0.51
C VAL A 70 -15.30 6.05 -0.41
N GLU A 71 -16.56 6.37 -0.64
CA GLU A 71 -16.98 7.42 -1.56
C GLU A 71 -17.49 8.62 -0.75
N TYR A 72 -16.87 9.76 -1.01
CA TYR A 72 -17.23 11.08 -0.48
C TYR A 72 -17.08 12.09 -1.62
N ASP A 73 -17.72 13.25 -1.51
CA ASP A 73 -17.56 14.31 -2.51
C ASP A 73 -16.10 14.75 -2.62
N SER A 74 -15.60 14.85 -3.85
CA SER A 74 -14.17 15.11 -4.13
C SER A 74 -13.66 16.40 -3.49
N GLU A 75 -14.54 17.39 -3.28
CA GLU A 75 -14.19 18.66 -2.64
C GLU A 75 -13.78 18.50 -1.17
N HIS A 76 -14.22 17.42 -0.51
CA HIS A 76 -13.92 17.16 0.89
C HIS A 76 -12.72 16.22 1.09
N HIS A 77 -12.16 15.60 0.05
CA HIS A 77 -11.12 14.58 0.21
C HIS A 77 -9.89 15.12 0.93
N ASP A 78 -9.38 16.28 0.53
CA ASP A 78 -8.17 16.85 1.12
C ASP A 78 -8.38 17.26 2.59
N ASP A 79 -9.56 17.78 2.94
CA ASP A 79 -9.93 18.11 4.32
C ASP A 79 -10.10 16.85 5.19
N ILE A 80 -10.72 15.79 4.64
CA ILE A 80 -10.83 14.48 5.30
C ILE A 80 -9.44 13.95 5.63
N LEU A 81 -8.53 13.91 4.65
CA LEU A 81 -7.16 13.42 4.85
C LEU A 81 -6.40 14.28 5.88
N LYS A 82 -6.59 15.60 5.87
CA LYS A 82 -5.94 16.51 6.83
C LYS A 82 -6.36 16.21 8.27
N ILE A 83 -7.65 16.03 8.53
CA ILE A 83 -8.17 15.69 9.86
C ILE A 83 -7.73 14.26 10.25
N LEU A 84 -7.86 13.32 9.31
CA LEU A 84 -7.48 11.93 9.50
C LEU A 84 -6.01 11.76 9.89
N HIS A 85 -5.11 12.54 9.28
CA HIS A 85 -3.69 12.52 9.62
C HIS A 85 -3.46 12.77 11.13
N GLY A 86 -4.17 13.74 11.71
CA GLY A 86 -4.10 14.00 13.15
C GLY A 86 -4.56 12.81 13.99
N LYS A 87 -5.75 12.27 13.67
CA LYS A 87 -6.34 11.11 14.36
C LYS A 87 -5.46 9.85 14.26
N MET A 88 -4.92 9.55 13.07
CA MET A 88 -4.05 8.39 12.87
C MET A 88 -2.72 8.56 13.59
N LYS A 89 -2.14 9.77 13.60
CA LYS A 89 -0.90 10.04 14.32
C LYS A 89 -1.07 9.93 15.84
N GLU A 90 -2.16 10.45 16.38
CA GLU A 90 -2.49 10.29 17.81
C GLU A 90 -2.63 8.82 18.19
N LYS A 91 -3.27 8.03 17.33
CA LYS A 91 -3.60 6.64 17.62
C LYS A 91 -2.44 5.66 17.45
N PHE A 92 -1.71 5.76 16.34
CA PHE A 92 -0.69 4.79 15.95
C PHE A 92 0.73 5.32 16.17
N GLY A 93 0.90 6.62 16.44
CA GLY A 93 2.20 7.27 16.64
C GLY A 93 2.98 7.47 15.34
N SER A 94 3.37 6.37 14.69
CA SER A 94 4.19 6.39 13.46
C SER A 94 3.33 6.43 12.21
N VAL A 95 3.43 7.56 11.49
CA VAL A 95 2.69 7.79 10.24
C VAL A 95 3.64 8.32 9.16
N GLU A 96 3.61 7.71 7.98
CA GLU A 96 4.31 8.15 6.78
C GLU A 96 3.34 8.82 5.81
N THR A 97 3.77 9.92 5.16
CA THR A 97 2.90 10.75 4.32
C THR A 97 3.37 10.86 2.86
N LEU A 98 4.18 9.90 2.39
CA LEU A 98 4.75 9.93 1.04
C LEU A 98 3.67 9.84 -0.06
N ASP A 99 2.66 8.99 0.12
CA ASP A 99 1.55 8.81 -0.82
C ASP A 99 0.26 8.46 -0.06
N GLY A 100 -0.42 9.48 0.45
CA GLY A 100 -1.51 9.34 1.41
C GLY A 100 -1.00 9.33 2.84
N ILE A 101 -1.64 8.55 3.70
CA ILE A 101 -1.37 8.47 5.14
C ILE A 101 -1.21 6.99 5.49
N LYS A 102 0.03 6.58 5.75
CA LYS A 102 0.35 5.21 6.13
C LYS A 102 0.65 5.15 7.63
N ALA A 103 -0.18 4.46 8.40
CA ALA A 103 0.14 4.14 9.80
C ALA A 103 0.86 2.80 9.89
N ILE A 104 1.95 2.77 10.65
CA ILE A 104 2.58 1.52 11.10
C ILE A 104 1.94 1.16 12.44
N VAL A 105 1.14 0.10 12.46
CA VAL A 105 0.39 -0.32 13.65
C VAL A 105 1.33 -1.08 14.60
N ASP A 106 2.12 -1.99 14.03
CA ASP A 106 3.22 -2.71 14.70
C ASP A 106 4.10 -3.40 13.65
N GLU A 107 4.98 -4.31 14.07
CA GLU A 107 5.95 -5.01 13.21
C GLU A 107 5.29 -5.78 12.06
N ASP A 108 4.07 -6.28 12.26
CA ASP A 108 3.38 -7.15 11.31
C ASP A 108 2.12 -6.50 10.72
N SER A 109 1.87 -5.22 10.97
CA SER A 109 0.59 -4.60 10.63
C SER A 109 0.71 -3.14 10.23
N TRP A 110 0.01 -2.77 9.15
CA TRP A 110 -0.05 -1.40 8.66
C TRP A 110 -1.41 -1.07 8.07
N ALA A 111 -1.72 0.23 8.02
CA ALA A 111 -2.85 0.77 7.30
C ALA A 111 -2.41 1.91 6.38
N LEU A 112 -3.03 2.03 5.21
CA LEU A 112 -2.77 3.08 4.23
C LEU A 112 -4.10 3.68 3.76
N VAL A 113 -4.23 5.00 3.88
CA VAL A 113 -5.36 5.76 3.36
C VAL A 113 -4.87 6.77 2.34
N ARG A 114 -5.40 6.73 1.12
CA ARG A 114 -5.00 7.66 0.05
C ARG A 114 -6.18 8.02 -0.84
N LYS A 115 -6.19 9.25 -1.36
CA LYS A 115 -7.12 9.61 -2.44
C LYS A 115 -6.78 8.85 -3.72
N SER A 116 -7.80 8.47 -4.47
CA SER A 116 -7.62 7.88 -5.79
C SER A 116 -7.34 8.99 -6.81
N ASN A 117 -6.35 8.79 -7.67
CA ASN A 117 -6.02 9.77 -8.73
C ASN A 117 -6.96 9.68 -9.93
N THR A 118 -7.72 8.57 -10.04
CA THR A 118 -8.53 8.24 -11.23
C THR A 118 -10.00 8.02 -10.91
N GLU A 119 -10.37 7.95 -9.63
CA GLU A 119 -11.75 7.70 -9.18
C GLU A 119 -12.09 8.72 -8.10
N ASN A 120 -13.36 9.12 -7.99
CA ASN A 120 -13.83 9.91 -6.86
C ASN A 120 -13.99 9.04 -5.61
N SER A 121 -12.87 8.58 -5.05
CA SER A 121 -12.88 7.70 -3.88
C SER A 121 -11.60 7.84 -3.05
N ILE A 122 -11.74 7.55 -1.76
CA ILE A 122 -10.61 7.37 -0.83
C ILE A 122 -10.39 5.88 -0.68
N ARG A 123 -9.17 5.41 -0.97
CA ARG A 123 -8.77 4.01 -0.85
C ARG A 123 -8.27 3.76 0.56
N VAL A 124 -8.74 2.68 1.15
CA VAL A 124 -8.30 2.18 2.46
C VAL A 124 -7.69 0.80 2.26
N SER A 125 -6.47 0.60 2.74
CA SER A 125 -5.81 -0.70 2.71
C SER A 125 -5.25 -1.01 4.08
N ALA A 126 -5.35 -2.26 4.51
CA ALA A 126 -4.77 -2.73 5.75
C ALA A 126 -4.17 -4.12 5.52
N GLU A 127 -3.07 -4.40 6.19
CA GLU A 127 -2.43 -5.71 6.17
C GLU A 127 -2.07 -6.14 7.59
N SER A 128 -2.20 -7.43 7.86
CA SER A 128 -1.75 -8.04 9.12
C SER A 128 -1.44 -9.52 8.94
N ASN A 129 -0.59 -10.08 9.78
CA ASN A 129 -0.42 -11.54 9.90
C ASN A 129 -1.58 -12.25 10.65
N SER A 130 -2.64 -11.52 11.00
CA SER A 130 -3.86 -12.07 11.59
C SER A 130 -5.10 -11.56 10.87
N LEU A 131 -5.97 -12.50 10.45
CA LEU A 131 -7.20 -12.19 9.74
C LEU A 131 -8.18 -11.37 10.60
N GLU A 132 -8.24 -11.64 11.90
CA GLU A 132 -9.07 -10.88 12.83
C GLU A 132 -8.51 -9.46 13.00
N LYS A 133 -7.19 -9.34 13.18
CA LYS A 133 -6.52 -8.06 13.39
C LYS A 133 -6.63 -7.15 12.17
N VAL A 134 -6.41 -7.66 10.95
CA VAL A 134 -6.58 -6.85 9.73
C VAL A 134 -8.01 -6.33 9.57
N ARG A 135 -9.02 -7.12 9.96
CA ARG A 135 -10.43 -6.69 9.92
C ARG A 135 -10.69 -5.57 10.93
N ASN A 136 -10.14 -5.68 12.13
CA ASN A 136 -10.27 -4.66 13.17
C ASN A 136 -9.58 -3.35 12.75
N ILE A 137 -8.32 -3.42 12.27
CA ILE A 137 -7.60 -2.26 11.74
C ILE A 137 -8.39 -1.61 10.59
N HIS A 138 -8.85 -2.42 9.63
CA HIS A 138 -9.60 -1.92 8.49
C HIS A 138 -10.88 -1.18 8.92
N GLN A 139 -11.67 -1.76 9.81
CA GLN A 139 -12.91 -1.15 10.29
C GLN A 139 -12.63 0.16 11.04
N GLU A 140 -11.64 0.13 11.93
CA GLU A 140 -11.23 1.30 12.72
C GLU A 140 -10.78 2.47 11.83
N ILE A 141 -10.01 2.19 10.77
CA ILE A 141 -9.60 3.23 9.82
C ILE A 141 -10.81 3.80 9.07
N LYS A 142 -11.78 2.97 8.66
CA LYS A 142 -13.02 3.45 8.03
C LYS A 142 -13.83 4.34 8.96
N ASP A 143 -13.89 4.00 10.24
CA ASP A 143 -14.58 4.81 11.25
C ASP A 143 -13.88 6.16 11.44
N LEU A 144 -12.54 6.19 11.51
CA LEU A 144 -11.77 7.44 11.58
C LEU A 144 -11.97 8.31 10.33
N VAL A 145 -12.03 7.72 9.14
CA VAL A 145 -12.33 8.44 7.89
C VAL A 145 -13.72 9.07 7.96
N LYS A 146 -14.72 8.29 8.39
CA LYS A 146 -16.10 8.75 8.54
C LYS A 146 -16.21 9.90 9.55
N GLU A 147 -15.62 9.75 10.73
CA GLU A 147 -15.57 10.82 11.75
C GLU A 147 -14.88 12.08 11.22
N SER A 148 -13.83 11.92 10.41
CA SER A 148 -13.14 13.06 9.79
C SER A 148 -14.05 13.81 8.81
N TYR A 149 -14.87 13.09 8.05
CA TYR A 149 -15.88 13.70 7.19
C TYR A 149 -16.98 14.41 7.97
N GLU A 150 -17.48 13.79 9.05
CA GLU A 150 -18.53 14.37 9.89
C GLU A 150 -18.09 15.67 10.60
N GLN A 151 -16.78 15.91 10.78
CA GLN A 151 -16.25 17.15 11.36
C GLN A 151 -16.16 18.32 10.37
N ILE A 152 -16.24 18.05 9.06
CA ILE A 152 -16.19 19.08 8.01
C ILE A 152 -17.58 19.71 7.80
N LYS A 153 -18.63 18.93 8.06
CA LYS A 153 -20.02 19.30 7.88
C LYS A 153 -20.59 20.05 9.09
#